data_AF-A0A1Y1MN88-F1
#
_entry.id   AF-A0A1Y1MN88-F1
#
_cell.length_a   1.000
_cell.length_b   1.000
_cell.length_c   1.000
_cell.angle_alpha   90.00
_cell.angle_beta   90.00
_cell.angle_gamma   90.00
#
_symmetry.space_group_name_H-M   'P 1'
#
loop_
_entity.id
_entity.type
_entity.pdbx_description
1 polymer ?
#
loop_
_entity_poly.entity_id
_entity_poly.type
_entity_poly.pdbx_seq_one_letter_code
_entity_poly.pdbx_strand_id
1 'polypeptide(L)'
;MADGTYAICANTFIGKGTQLGPLEARTLLTLNPIITFPLKLFSTNEEDLSGYYLDTADEYCCNWIIFISPAQHAEEQNVICFQHKSEIIYMCLKDVHPGDYLKVWYSDYYGKKMGKKPLMPYSLSIPTKNTDMPKEPVGKVYNYFEQFNTPSLQI
;
A
#
# COMPACT_ATOMS: atom_id res chain seq x y z
N MET A 1 8.63 -4.73 -10.28
CA MET A 1 7.70 -4.37 -9.19
C MET A 1 6.67 -5.46 -9.10
N ALA A 2 6.26 -5.84 -7.88
CA ALA A 2 4.92 -6.36 -7.68
C ALA A 2 3.98 -5.29 -8.26
N ASP A 3 3.53 -5.53 -9.48
CA ASP A 3 2.59 -4.80 -10.31
C ASP A 3 1.19 -4.65 -9.68
N GLY A 4 1.06 -4.91 -8.37
CA GLY A 4 -0.21 -5.06 -7.68
C GLY A 4 -0.87 -6.42 -7.87
N THR A 5 -0.28 -7.35 -8.64
CA THR A 5 -0.85 -8.68 -8.87
C THR A 5 -0.68 -9.61 -7.66
N TYR A 6 0.31 -9.35 -6.80
CA TYR A 6 0.57 -10.13 -5.61
C TYR A 6 0.09 -9.41 -4.35
N ALA A 7 -0.59 -10.16 -3.47
CA ALA A 7 -0.95 -9.72 -2.14
C ALA A 7 -0.59 -10.82 -1.14
N ILE A 8 0.13 -10.46 -0.07
CA ILE A 8 0.49 -11.39 0.99
C ILE A 8 -0.61 -11.40 2.04
N CYS A 9 -1.14 -12.58 2.37
CA CYS A 9 -2.06 -12.78 3.48
C CYS A 9 -1.47 -13.69 4.56
N ALA A 10 -1.90 -13.49 5.80
CA ALA A 10 -1.53 -14.35 6.90
C ALA A 10 -2.26 -15.69 6.80
N ASN A 11 -1.53 -16.81 6.85
CA ASN A 11 -2.16 -18.15 6.91
C ASN A 11 -2.37 -18.64 8.35
N THR A 12 -1.83 -17.92 9.32
CA THR A 12 -1.95 -18.19 10.75
C THR A 12 -2.07 -16.87 11.50
N PHE A 13 -2.40 -16.93 12.79
CA PHE A 13 -2.41 -15.75 13.64
C PHE A 13 -1.00 -15.17 13.80
N ILE A 14 -0.85 -13.87 13.64
CA ILE A 14 0.39 -13.14 13.88
C ILE A 14 0.12 -12.07 14.94
N GLY A 15 0.78 -12.19 16.10
CA GLY A 15 0.59 -11.27 17.20
C GLY A 15 1.14 -9.88 16.91
N LYS A 16 0.52 -8.85 17.48
CA LYS A 16 1.04 -7.50 17.51
C LYS A 16 2.49 -7.48 18.00
N GLY A 17 3.33 -6.68 17.35
CA GLY A 17 4.76 -6.57 17.66
C GLY A 17 5.62 -7.64 17.02
N THR A 18 5.05 -8.61 16.30
CA THR A 18 5.84 -9.60 15.55
C THR A 18 6.67 -8.90 14.48
N GLN A 19 7.97 -9.18 14.47
CA GLN A 19 8.90 -8.68 13.48
C GLN A 19 8.86 -9.54 12.21
N LEU A 20 8.78 -8.89 11.05
CA LEU A 20 8.84 -9.47 9.71
C LEU A 20 10.11 -8.94 9.03
N GLY A 21 11.25 -9.59 9.25
CA GLY A 21 12.53 -9.13 8.68
C GLY A 21 13.72 -9.25 9.62
N PRO A 22 14.87 -8.65 9.26
CA PRO A 22 15.02 -7.41 8.47
C PRO A 22 14.77 -7.53 6.96
N LEU A 23 14.60 -6.39 6.28
CA LEU A 23 14.55 -6.30 4.82
C LEU A 23 15.92 -6.62 4.24
N GLU A 24 15.95 -7.59 3.33
CA GLU A 24 17.11 -7.86 2.48
C GLU A 24 16.82 -7.24 1.11
N ALA A 25 17.64 -6.27 0.72
CA ALA A 25 17.62 -5.63 -0.59
C ALA A 25 18.98 -4.95 -0.84
N ARG A 26 19.35 -4.78 -2.12
CA ARG A 26 20.56 -4.01 -2.46
C ARG A 26 20.35 -2.53 -2.16
N THR A 27 21.45 -1.81 -1.90
CA THR A 27 21.44 -0.36 -1.71
C THR A 27 21.81 0.38 -2.98
N LEU A 28 21.16 1.51 -3.23
CA LEU A 28 21.41 2.41 -4.35
C LEU A 28 21.61 3.85 -3.86
N LEU A 29 22.44 4.62 -4.56
CA LEU A 29 22.62 6.05 -4.29
C LEU A 29 21.37 6.87 -4.68
N THR A 30 20.65 6.43 -5.71
CA THR A 30 19.46 7.09 -6.24
C THR A 30 18.26 6.15 -6.22
N LEU A 31 17.06 6.72 -6.07
CA LEU A 31 15.83 5.94 -6.09
C LEU A 31 15.59 5.38 -7.50
N ASN A 32 15.40 4.07 -7.60
CA ASN A 32 14.93 3.43 -8.82
C ASN A 32 13.50 3.91 -9.12
N PRO A 33 13.22 4.53 -10.29
CA PRO A 33 11.93 5.17 -10.58
C PRO A 33 10.75 4.19 -10.67
N ILE A 34 11.01 2.89 -10.80
CA ILE A 34 9.97 1.85 -10.83
C ILE A 34 9.41 1.56 -9.42
N ILE A 35 10.14 1.94 -8.36
CA ILE A 35 9.75 1.66 -6.98
C ILE A 35 8.63 2.62 -6.53
N THR A 36 7.46 2.06 -6.23
CA THR A 36 6.27 2.81 -5.79
C THR A 36 6.21 3.03 -4.27
N PHE A 37 6.93 2.22 -3.50
CA PHE A 37 7.07 2.35 -2.05
C PHE A 37 8.55 2.51 -1.67
N PRO A 38 9.09 3.74 -1.75
CA PRO A 38 10.52 3.97 -1.55
C PRO A 38 10.93 3.74 -0.10
N LEU A 39 12.06 3.07 0.11
CA LEU A 39 12.70 2.91 1.41
C LEU A 39 14.11 3.48 1.32
N LYS A 40 14.54 4.16 2.38
CA LYS A 40 15.89 4.72 2.50
C LYS A 40 16.50 4.31 3.83
N LEU A 41 17.73 3.79 3.79
CA LEU A 41 18.57 3.58 4.95
C LEU A 41 19.37 4.86 5.20
N PHE A 42 18.94 5.64 6.19
CA PHE A 42 19.61 6.87 6.58
C PHE A 42 20.90 6.59 7.35
N SER A 43 21.79 7.58 7.35
CA SER A 43 22.95 7.62 8.25
C SER A 43 22.52 7.40 9.71
N THR A 44 23.39 6.73 10.48
CA THR A 44 23.20 6.55 11.93
C THR A 44 23.44 7.84 12.70
N ASN A 45 24.06 8.84 12.07
CA ASN A 45 24.07 10.20 12.60
C ASN A 45 22.68 10.83 12.36
N GLU A 46 21.96 11.15 13.43
CA GLU A 46 20.60 11.68 13.34
C GLU A 46 20.50 13.04 12.66
N GLU A 47 21.56 13.85 12.72
CA GLU A 47 21.64 15.16 12.06
C GLU A 47 21.87 15.04 10.54
N ASP A 48 22.26 13.85 10.08
CA ASP A 48 22.54 13.57 8.68
C ASP A 48 21.37 12.80 8.03
N LEU A 49 20.75 13.45 7.03
CA LEU A 49 19.68 12.86 6.22
C LEU A 49 20.20 12.15 4.97
N SER A 50 21.52 12.05 4.79
CA SER A 50 22.14 11.20 3.79
C SER A 50 21.80 9.73 4.03
N GLY A 51 21.97 8.92 2.99
CA GLY A 51 21.65 7.50 3.05
C GLY A 51 21.43 6.91 1.68
N TYR A 52 21.14 5.61 1.67
CA TYR A 52 20.97 4.81 0.47
C TYR A 52 19.52 4.38 0.30
N TYR A 53 19.01 4.40 -0.92
CA TYR A 53 17.72 3.79 -1.23
C TYR A 53 17.85 2.28 -1.29
N LEU A 54 16.79 1.56 -0.94
CA LEU A 54 16.72 0.11 -1.10
C LEU A 54 16.10 -0.24 -2.45
N ASP A 55 16.79 -1.07 -3.23
CA ASP A 55 16.35 -1.57 -4.53
C ASP A 55 15.40 -2.76 -4.36
N THR A 56 14.11 -2.48 -4.20
CA THR A 56 13.05 -3.48 -4.06
C THR A 56 12.44 -3.90 -5.41
N ALA A 57 13.08 -3.55 -6.53
CA ALA A 57 12.60 -3.87 -7.86
C ALA A 57 13.00 -5.27 -8.35
N ASP A 58 14.12 -5.81 -7.85
CA ASP A 58 14.69 -7.09 -8.23
C ASP A 58 14.34 -8.18 -7.20
N GLU A 59 13.31 -8.97 -7.51
CA GLU A 59 12.78 -10.01 -6.64
C GLU A 59 13.81 -11.11 -6.33
N TYR A 60 14.81 -11.33 -7.18
CA TYR A 60 15.85 -12.34 -6.95
C TYR A 60 16.89 -11.90 -5.93
N CYS A 61 16.94 -10.61 -5.61
CA CYS A 61 17.89 -10.03 -4.66
C CYS A 61 17.21 -9.53 -3.38
N CYS A 62 15.94 -9.88 -3.19
CA CYS A 62 15.15 -9.45 -2.04
C CYS A 62 14.51 -10.64 -1.33
N ASN A 63 14.24 -10.48 -0.03
CA ASN A 63 13.41 -11.43 0.70
C ASN A 63 11.92 -11.12 0.56
N TRP A 64 11.06 -12.02 1.02
CA TRP A 64 9.62 -12.00 0.78
C TRP A 64 8.87 -10.74 1.25
N ILE A 65 9.45 -9.94 2.14
CA ILE A 65 8.73 -8.78 2.71
C ILE A 65 8.54 -7.64 1.70
N ILE A 66 9.27 -7.65 0.56
CA ILE A 66 9.03 -6.70 -0.54
C ILE A 66 7.65 -6.87 -1.19
N PHE A 67 7.01 -8.04 -1.01
CA PHE A 67 5.69 -8.33 -1.55
C PHE A 67 4.55 -7.83 -0.64
N ILE A 68 4.86 -7.32 0.56
CA ILE A 68 3.83 -6.72 1.43
C ILE A 68 3.39 -5.39 0.81
N SER A 69 2.14 -5.34 0.36
CA SER A 69 1.59 -4.19 -0.33
C SER A 69 1.46 -2.97 0.58
N PRO A 70 1.69 -1.74 0.07
CA PRO A 70 1.43 -0.54 0.84
C PRO A 70 -0.04 -0.45 1.27
N ALA A 71 -0.26 -0.03 2.49
CA ALA A 71 -1.56 0.45 2.94
C ALA A 71 -1.86 1.79 2.23
N GLN A 72 -3.07 1.91 1.74
CA GLN A 72 -3.62 3.10 1.12
C GLN A 72 -4.30 3.98 2.17
N HIS A 73 -4.85 3.39 3.24
CA HIS A 73 -5.70 4.05 4.24
C HIS A 73 -5.36 3.52 5.64
N ALA A 74 -5.66 4.31 6.68
CA ALA A 74 -5.23 4.01 8.04
C ALA A 74 -5.83 2.71 8.61
N GLU A 75 -7.07 2.38 8.24
CA GLU A 75 -7.80 1.22 8.78
C GLU A 75 -7.21 -0.10 8.32
N GLU A 76 -6.75 -0.18 7.06
CA GLU A 76 -6.14 -1.39 6.51
C GLU A 76 -4.69 -1.58 6.94
N GLN A 77 -4.00 -0.53 7.42
CA GLN A 77 -2.64 -0.66 7.91
C GLN A 77 -2.55 -1.61 9.11
N ASN A 78 -1.79 -2.68 8.95
CA ASN A 78 -1.48 -3.64 10.02
C ASN A 78 0.03 -3.92 10.17
N VAL A 79 0.86 -3.37 9.29
CA VAL A 79 2.33 -3.45 9.38
C VAL A 79 2.92 -2.03 9.34
N ILE A 80 3.97 -1.79 10.13
CA ILE A 80 4.81 -0.60 10.03
C ILE A 80 6.21 -0.97 9.55
N CYS A 81 6.84 -0.07 8.79
CA CYS A 81 8.28 -0.15 8.51
C CYS A 81 9.04 1.00 9.21
N PHE A 82 10.21 0.68 9.73
CA PHE A 82 11.09 1.65 10.39
C PHE A 82 12.55 1.24 10.25
N GLN A 83 13.44 2.22 10.37
CA GLN A 83 14.86 1.96 10.48
C GLN A 83 15.26 1.68 11.92
N HIS A 84 16.02 0.61 12.15
CA HIS A 84 16.69 0.33 13.40
C HIS A 84 18.15 0.03 13.10
N LYS A 85 19.06 0.87 13.62
CA LYS A 85 20.49 0.85 13.28
C LYS A 85 20.67 0.93 11.75
N SER A 86 21.28 -0.08 11.15
CA SER A 86 21.60 -0.16 9.72
C SER A 86 20.63 -1.05 8.94
N GLU A 87 19.43 -1.30 9.48
CA GLU A 87 18.45 -2.20 8.88
C GLU A 87 17.05 -1.56 8.80
N ILE A 88 16.28 -1.93 7.79
CA ILE A 88 14.85 -1.66 7.72
C ILE A 88 14.09 -2.87 8.25
N ILE A 89 13.21 -2.64 9.20
CA ILE A 89 12.43 -3.67 9.88
C ILE A 89 10.95 -3.44 9.59
N TYR A 90 10.22 -4.50 9.26
CA TYR A 90 8.77 -4.48 9.24
C TYR A 90 8.26 -5.14 10.53
N MET A 91 7.20 -4.59 11.11
CA MET A 91 6.62 -5.12 12.35
C MET A 91 5.10 -4.99 12.33
N CYS A 92 4.40 -6.01 12.82
CA CYS A 92 2.95 -5.99 12.98
C CYS A 92 2.54 -4.91 13.98
N LEU A 93 1.76 -3.93 13.52
CA LEU A 93 1.23 -2.83 14.33
C LEU A 93 0.07 -3.27 15.23
N LYS A 94 -0.68 -4.28 14.77
CA LYS A 94 -1.84 -4.89 15.43
C LYS A 94 -1.84 -6.39 15.15
N ASP A 95 -2.69 -7.12 15.86
CA ASP A 95 -2.91 -8.54 15.59
C ASP A 95 -3.41 -8.74 14.16
N VAL A 96 -2.91 -9.78 13.49
CA VAL A 96 -3.28 -10.15 12.12
C VAL A 96 -3.86 -11.56 12.16
N HIS A 97 -5.08 -11.73 11.70
CA HIS A 97 -5.78 -13.00 11.69
C HIS A 97 -5.55 -13.77 10.38
N PRO A 98 -5.72 -15.10 10.38
CA PRO A 98 -5.70 -15.88 9.14
C PRO A 98 -6.68 -15.31 8.10
N GLY A 99 -6.20 -15.11 6.87
CA GLY A 99 -6.94 -14.50 5.77
C GLY A 99 -6.74 -12.98 5.62
N ASP A 100 -6.24 -12.29 6.65
CA ASP A 100 -5.96 -10.85 6.56
C ASP A 100 -4.75 -10.59 5.65
N TYR A 101 -4.87 -9.59 4.79
CA TYR A 101 -3.75 -9.11 3.97
C TYR A 101 -2.78 -8.28 4.82
N LEU A 102 -1.47 -8.48 4.62
CA LEU A 102 -0.44 -7.63 5.20
C LEU A 102 -0.34 -6.32 4.40
N LYS A 103 -0.41 -5.20 5.11
CA LYS A 103 -0.53 -3.86 4.55
C LYS A 103 0.38 -2.90 5.33
N VAL A 104 1.43 -2.46 4.66
CA VAL A 104 2.53 -1.70 5.28
C VAL A 104 2.40 -0.19 5.06
N TRP A 105 2.75 0.59 6.07
CA TRP A 105 3.11 1.99 5.89
C TRP A 105 4.31 2.35 6.76
N TYR A 106 4.85 3.56 6.59
CA TYR A 106 5.94 4.06 7.43
C TYR A 106 5.47 4.21 8.88
N SER A 107 6.37 3.95 9.83
CA SER A 107 6.17 4.42 11.21
C SER A 107 6.20 5.95 11.26
N ASP A 108 5.66 6.55 12.32
CA ASP A 108 5.55 8.01 12.44
C ASP A 108 6.91 8.72 12.31
N TYR A 109 7.94 8.24 13.01
CA TYR A 109 9.28 8.83 12.98
C TYR A 109 9.96 8.61 11.63
N TYR A 110 9.92 7.38 11.11
CA TYR A 110 10.56 7.05 9.85
C TYR A 110 9.88 7.75 8.67
N GLY A 111 8.55 7.84 8.68
CA GLY A 111 7.76 8.56 7.69
C GLY A 111 8.12 10.04 7.62
N LYS A 112 8.31 10.70 8.78
CA LYS A 112 8.80 12.09 8.82
C LYS A 112 10.17 12.23 8.15
N LYS A 113 11.11 11.33 8.46
CA LYS A 113 12.46 11.31 7.86
C LYS A 113 12.40 11.08 6.34
N MET A 114 11.44 10.27 5.88
CA MET A 114 11.14 10.01 4.47
C MET A 114 10.30 11.11 3.78
N GLY A 115 9.86 12.15 4.51
CA GLY A 115 8.97 13.19 3.97
C GLY A 115 7.56 12.69 3.61
N LYS A 116 7.10 11.62 4.26
CA LYS A 116 5.78 10.99 4.04
C LYS A 116 4.80 11.40 5.13
N LYS A 117 3.54 11.60 4.74
CA LYS A 117 2.45 11.90 5.66
C LYS A 117 1.84 10.58 6.19
N PRO A 118 1.24 10.60 7.40
CA PRO A 118 0.39 9.50 7.86
C PRO A 118 -0.74 9.21 6.89
N LEU A 119 -1.23 7.97 6.88
CA LEU A 119 -2.40 7.60 6.09
C LEU A 119 -3.65 8.27 6.64
N MET A 120 -4.56 8.64 5.75
CA MET A 120 -5.86 9.18 6.13
C MET A 120 -6.84 8.03 6.40
N PRO A 121 -7.84 8.25 7.26
CA PRO A 121 -9.01 7.38 7.38
C PRO A 121 -9.74 7.22 6.04
N TYR A 122 -10.36 6.07 5.82
CA TYR A 122 -11.13 5.76 4.61
C TYR A 122 -12.26 6.75 4.35
N SER A 123 -12.90 7.27 5.40
CA SER A 123 -13.95 8.27 5.26
C SER A 123 -13.48 9.59 4.64
N LEU A 124 -12.18 9.92 4.76
CA LEU A 124 -11.59 11.14 4.23
C LEU A 124 -10.85 10.93 2.90
N SER A 125 -10.61 9.68 2.48
CA SER A 125 -9.98 9.36 1.20
C SER A 125 -10.97 9.28 0.04
N ILE A 126 -12.26 9.13 0.32
CA ILE A 126 -13.31 9.20 -0.71
C ILE A 126 -13.44 10.65 -1.16
N PRO A 127 -13.29 10.98 -2.46
CA PRO A 127 -13.65 12.29 -2.96
C PRO A 127 -15.13 12.52 -2.67
N THR A 128 -15.45 13.49 -1.81
CA THR A 128 -16.82 13.98 -1.68
C THR A 128 -17.26 14.43 -3.06
N LYS A 129 -18.12 13.64 -3.72
CA LYS A 129 -18.87 14.15 -4.88
C LYS A 129 -19.56 15.42 -4.40
N ASN A 130 -19.22 16.54 -5.03
CA ASN A 130 -19.76 17.87 -4.76
C ASN A 130 -21.25 17.80 -4.42
N THR A 131 -21.59 18.22 -3.21
CA THR A 131 -22.94 18.69 -2.86
C THR A 131 -23.18 20.01 -3.59
N ASP A 132 -23.46 19.92 -4.88
CA ASP A 132 -24.17 20.91 -5.68
C ASP A 132 -24.67 20.22 -6.95
N MET A 133 -25.74 19.44 -6.80
CA MET A 133 -26.62 19.15 -7.93
C MET A 133 -27.62 20.32 -8.04
N PRO A 134 -27.75 20.97 -9.21
CA PRO A 134 -28.94 21.75 -9.49
C PRO A 134 -30.14 20.79 -9.49
N LYS A 135 -31.16 21.12 -8.69
CA LYS A 135 -32.44 20.40 -8.68
C LYS A 135 -33.17 20.67 -9.98
N GLU A 136 -33.19 19.72 -10.92
CA GLU A 136 -34.26 19.64 -11.93
C GLU A 136 -34.65 18.18 -12.24
N PRO A 137 -35.92 17.92 -12.62
CA PRO A 137 -36.61 16.68 -12.26
C PRO A 137 -36.64 15.62 -13.36
N VAL A 138 -36.72 14.37 -12.89
CA VAL A 138 -37.40 13.19 -13.46
C VAL A 138 -37.37 13.00 -14.98
N GLY A 139 -36.55 12.04 -15.46
CA GLY A 139 -36.68 11.59 -16.84
C GLY A 139 -35.75 10.45 -17.26
N LYS A 140 -36.30 9.23 -17.30
CA LYS A 140 -35.87 8.01 -18.02
C LYS A 140 -34.65 7.23 -17.51
N VAL A 141 -34.97 6.13 -16.82
CA VAL A 141 -34.12 4.96 -16.62
C VAL A 141 -34.08 4.15 -17.93
N TYR A 142 -32.89 3.82 -18.43
CA TYR A 142 -32.71 2.76 -19.43
C TYR A 142 -31.92 1.62 -18.79
N ASN A 143 -32.59 0.50 -18.52
CA ASN A 143 -31.96 -0.72 -18.01
C ASN A 143 -31.42 -1.54 -19.19
N TYR A 144 -30.10 -1.68 -19.24
CA TYR A 144 -29.38 -2.55 -20.18
C TYR A 144 -29.33 -3.99 -19.64
N PHE A 145 -30.48 -4.65 -19.47
CA PHE A 145 -30.54 -6.10 -19.24
C PHE A 145 -31.95 -6.64 -19.56
N GLU A 146 -32.43 -6.39 -20.77
CA GLU A 146 -33.30 -7.36 -21.45
C GLU A 146 -32.65 -7.68 -22.79
N GLN A 147 -31.86 -8.75 -22.71
CA GLN A 147 -31.22 -9.44 -23.80
C GLN A 147 -32.28 -10.21 -24.62
N PHE A 148 -32.05 -10.25 -25.93
CA PHE A 148 -32.41 -11.35 -26.83
C PHE A 148 -33.86 -11.86 -26.80
N ASN A 149 -34.68 -11.32 -27.71
CA ASN A 149 -35.58 -12.14 -28.52
C ASN A 149 -35.93 -11.41 -29.83
N THR A 150 -35.32 -11.83 -30.93
CA THR A 150 -35.85 -11.59 -32.29
C THR A 150 -37.10 -12.45 -32.51
N PRO A 151 -38.07 -12.00 -33.32
CA PRO A 151 -38.11 -12.58 -34.66
C PRO A 151 -38.39 -11.55 -35.78
N SER A 152 -37.58 -11.68 -36.83
CA SER A 152 -37.89 -11.65 -38.27
C SER A 152 -39.20 -11.04 -38.81
N LEU A 153 -38.99 -10.23 -39.87
CA LEU A 153 -39.66 -10.20 -41.20
C LEU A 153 -41.02 -9.48 -41.41
N GLN A 154 -41.05 -8.80 -42.57
CA GLN A 154 -42.18 -8.34 -43.41
C GLN A 154 -42.78 -6.99 -43.00
N ILE A 155 -42.99 -6.00 -43.88
CA ILE A 155 -43.29 -6.00 -45.34
C ILE A 155 -42.53 -4.86 -46.01
#